data_AF-Q245Z4-F1
#
_entry.id   AF-Q245Z4-F1
#
_cell.length_a   1.000
_cell.length_b   1.000
_cell.length_c   1.000
_cell.angle_alpha   90.00
_cell.angle_beta   90.00
_cell.angle_gamma   90.00
#
_symmetry.space_group_name_H-M   'P 1'
#
loop_
_entity.id
_entity.type
_entity.pdbx_description
1 polymer ?
#
loop_
_entity_poly.entity_id
_entity_poly.type
_entity_poly.pdbx_seq_one_letter_code
_entity_poly.pdbx_strand_id
1 'polypeptide(L)'
;MDLSEDMIAFRFEISYGLSIQSLEDLTNKIYIVHKAYLISLTQTSQEQVDLDVVKCKSPTLEGYYCLDLSKLPNSSLYTDNNQSIQSYLQISTYGCLDTDNLKTTIPQNCASAQEINSVFNSQYSGIKIKIKTSQFNTTSRSIETSYRSTIINTLQNQIFLTSIKIQQQVTTIKEGYLFQTETNFTSALSYGVESQSLQQQLAKQFQNLGSISQALLEDVFHEIK
;
A
#
# COMPACT_ATOMS: atom_id res chain seq x y z
N MET A 1 0.78 13.48 6.64
CA MET A 1 0.89 12.29 7.53
C MET A 1 2.30 11.70 7.52
N ASP A 2 2.93 11.49 8.68
CA ASP A 2 4.25 10.84 8.77
C ASP A 2 4.18 9.35 8.38
N LEU A 3 5.15 8.90 7.59
CA LEU A 3 5.26 7.50 7.18
C LEU A 3 5.95 6.67 8.26
N SER A 4 5.43 5.46 8.48
CA SER A 4 6.05 4.45 9.34
C SER A 4 6.00 3.07 8.66
N GLU A 5 6.99 2.22 8.95
CA GLU A 5 7.12 0.90 8.31
C GLU A 5 5.85 0.03 8.46
N ASP A 6 5.15 0.16 9.59
CA ASP A 6 3.97 -0.64 9.92
C ASP A 6 2.64 0.05 9.58
N MET A 7 2.70 1.20 8.89
CA MET A 7 1.52 1.98 8.48
C MET A 7 0.70 1.27 7.41
N ILE A 8 1.38 0.71 6.43
CA ILE A 8 0.77 -0.07 5.35
C ILE A 8 1.46 -1.42 5.26
N ALA A 9 0.65 -2.48 5.23
CA ALA A 9 1.11 -3.83 5.04
C ALA A 9 0.27 -4.50 3.97
N PHE A 10 0.88 -5.28 3.09
CA PHE A 10 0.17 -5.89 1.97
C PHE A 10 0.67 -7.30 1.69
N ARG A 11 -0.20 -8.11 1.11
CA ARG A 11 0.15 -9.43 0.59
C ARG A 11 -0.81 -9.80 -0.54
N PHE A 12 -0.35 -10.67 -1.42
CA PHE A 12 -1.25 -11.32 -2.37
C PHE A 12 -1.88 -12.55 -1.74
N GLU A 13 -3.21 -12.64 -1.80
CA GLU A 13 -3.97 -13.82 -1.40
C GLU A 13 -4.41 -14.58 -2.65
N ILE A 14 -4.19 -15.90 -2.67
CA ILE A 14 -4.63 -16.79 -3.77
C ILE A 14 -6.01 -17.39 -3.50
N SER A 15 -6.45 -17.32 -2.24
CA SER A 15 -7.77 -17.65 -1.75
C SER A 15 -7.95 -16.95 -0.41
N TYR A 16 -9.16 -16.97 0.17
CA TYR A 16 -9.47 -16.26 1.41
C TYR A 16 -8.49 -16.62 2.54
N GLY A 17 -7.66 -15.65 2.94
CA GLY A 17 -6.66 -15.81 4.00
C GLY A 17 -5.39 -16.59 3.64
N LEU A 18 -5.30 -17.17 2.44
CA LEU A 18 -4.16 -17.96 1.98
C LEU A 18 -3.20 -17.10 1.17
N SER A 19 -2.02 -16.83 1.72
CA SER A 19 -0.96 -16.04 1.07
C SER A 19 -0.31 -16.80 -0.09
N ILE A 20 0.06 -16.09 -1.15
CA ILE A 20 0.88 -16.61 -2.27
C ILE A 20 2.18 -17.24 -1.78
N GLN A 21 2.76 -16.72 -0.68
CA GLN A 21 4.00 -17.24 -0.10
C GLN A 21 3.93 -18.74 0.19
N SER A 22 2.77 -19.24 0.63
CA SER A 22 2.58 -20.67 0.91
C SER A 22 2.79 -21.54 -0.34
N LEU A 23 2.40 -21.03 -1.52
CA LEU A 23 2.59 -21.70 -2.80
C LEU A 23 4.05 -21.56 -3.28
N GLU A 24 4.63 -20.37 -3.10
CA GLU A 24 6.03 -20.10 -3.45
C GLU A 24 6.99 -20.98 -2.65
N ASP A 25 6.75 -21.13 -1.34
CA ASP A 25 7.52 -21.99 -0.45
C ASP A 25 7.38 -23.48 -0.82
N LEU A 26 6.17 -23.92 -1.23
CA LEU A 26 5.91 -25.30 -1.61
C LEU A 26 6.57 -25.67 -2.95
N THR A 27 6.56 -24.76 -3.90
CA THR A 27 6.98 -25.02 -5.30
C THR A 27 8.40 -24.55 -5.59
N ASN A 28 8.99 -23.74 -4.71
CA ASN A 28 10.25 -23.02 -4.91
C ASN A 28 10.24 -22.15 -6.19
N LYS A 29 9.06 -21.64 -6.57
CA LYS A 29 8.86 -20.73 -7.70
C LYS A 29 8.35 -19.39 -7.21
N ILE A 30 8.73 -18.32 -7.90
CA ILE A 30 8.13 -17.00 -7.69
C ILE A 30 6.96 -16.87 -8.64
N TYR A 31 5.81 -16.39 -8.16
CA TYR A 31 4.64 -16.13 -8.99
C TYR A 31 4.41 -14.63 -9.13
N ILE A 32 4.65 -13.89 -8.04
CA ILE A 32 4.28 -12.49 -7.92
C ILE A 32 5.48 -11.67 -7.48
N VAL A 33 5.60 -10.46 -8.03
CA VAL A 33 6.60 -9.48 -7.60
C VAL A 33 5.89 -8.18 -7.27
N HIS A 34 6.23 -7.61 -6.12
CA HIS A 34 5.77 -6.28 -5.73
C HIS A 34 6.88 -5.26 -5.95
N LYS A 35 6.51 -4.08 -6.44
CA LYS A 35 7.36 -2.89 -6.53
C LYS A 35 6.69 -1.75 -5.78
N ALA A 36 7.47 -0.94 -5.08
CA ALA A 36 6.93 0.16 -4.31
C ALA A 36 7.76 1.42 -4.53
N TYR A 37 7.08 2.55 -4.63
CA TYR A 37 7.71 3.84 -4.86
C TYR A 37 7.06 4.92 -4.01
N LEU A 38 7.85 5.85 -3.51
CA LEU A 38 7.35 7.16 -3.13
C LEU A 38 7.45 8.07 -4.34
N ILE A 39 6.33 8.63 -4.78
CA ILE A 39 6.27 9.57 -5.89
C ILE A 39 5.90 10.94 -5.34
N SER A 40 6.68 11.95 -5.70
CA SER A 40 6.45 13.36 -5.39
C SER A 40 6.30 14.15 -6.68
N LEU A 41 5.16 14.82 -6.82
CA LEU A 41 4.82 15.65 -7.96
C LEU A 41 4.82 17.11 -7.54
N THR A 42 5.46 17.95 -8.35
CA THR A 42 5.33 19.41 -8.30
C THR A 42 4.81 19.90 -9.66
N GLN A 43 4.65 21.22 -9.82
CA GLN A 43 4.25 21.80 -11.12
C GLN A 43 5.24 21.49 -12.26
N THR A 44 6.51 21.25 -11.94
CA THR A 44 7.59 21.18 -12.94
C THR A 44 8.45 19.92 -12.84
N SER A 45 8.32 19.13 -11.77
CA SER A 45 9.12 17.93 -11.55
C SER A 45 8.30 16.76 -11.03
N GLN A 46 8.77 15.57 -11.36
CA GLN A 46 8.35 14.31 -10.77
C GLN A 46 9.59 13.63 -10.21
N GLU A 47 9.60 13.40 -8.90
CA GLU A 47 10.62 12.62 -8.22
C GLU A 47 10.05 11.26 -7.84
N GLN A 48 10.86 10.22 -7.98
CA GLN A 48 10.48 8.85 -7.67
C GLN A 48 11.60 8.18 -6.88
N VAL A 49 11.26 7.65 -5.71
CA VAL A 49 12.18 6.91 -4.84
C VAL A 49 11.71 5.45 -4.74
N ASP A 50 12.57 4.50 -5.11
CA ASP A 50 12.32 3.06 -4.99
C ASP A 50 12.42 2.61 -3.53
N LEU A 51 11.38 1.92 -3.07
CA LEU A 51 11.24 1.41 -1.72
C LEU A 51 11.36 -0.11 -1.71
N ASP A 52 12.21 -0.63 -0.84
CA ASP A 52 12.37 -2.07 -0.74
C ASP A 52 11.13 -2.68 -0.08
N VAL A 53 10.61 -3.73 -0.70
CA VAL A 53 9.49 -4.51 -0.16
C VAL A 53 10.07 -5.63 0.70
N VAL A 54 9.83 -5.54 2.00
CA VAL A 54 10.42 -6.44 3.00
C VAL A 54 9.34 -7.14 3.82
N LYS A 55 9.66 -8.26 4.47
CA LYS A 55 8.71 -8.89 5.40
C LYS A 55 8.47 -7.96 6.60
N CYS A 56 7.22 -7.81 7.01
CA CYS A 56 6.88 -7.01 8.18
C CYS A 56 7.53 -7.59 9.44
N LYS A 57 8.06 -6.72 10.32
CA LYS A 57 8.70 -7.11 11.59
C LYS A 57 7.69 -7.31 12.73
N SER A 58 6.51 -6.68 12.64
CA SER A 58 5.49 -6.74 13.68
C SER A 58 4.80 -8.11 13.72
N PRO A 59 4.62 -8.74 14.91
CA PRO A 59 3.88 -9.99 15.05
C PRO A 59 2.42 -9.90 14.56
N THR A 60 1.79 -8.73 14.65
CA THR A 60 0.40 -8.53 14.19
C THR A 60 0.24 -8.50 12.67
N LEU A 61 1.37 -8.45 11.96
CA LEU A 61 1.49 -8.39 10.50
C LEU A 61 2.25 -9.59 9.93
N GLU A 62 2.31 -10.70 10.65
CA GLU A 62 2.94 -11.93 10.17
C GLU A 62 2.34 -12.37 8.81
N GLY A 63 3.22 -12.73 7.87
CA GLY A 63 2.84 -13.11 6.51
C GLY A 63 2.43 -11.94 5.60
N TYR A 64 2.70 -10.70 6.01
CA TYR A 64 2.58 -9.50 5.16
C TYR A 64 3.95 -8.92 4.79
N TYR A 65 3.96 -8.15 3.71
CA TYR A 65 5.05 -7.28 3.32
C TYR A 65 4.79 -5.84 3.78
N CYS A 66 5.86 -5.17 4.16
CA CYS A 66 5.94 -3.77 4.58
C CYS A 66 6.98 -3.06 3.70
N LEU A 67 7.01 -1.73 3.76
CA LEU A 67 7.97 -0.92 3.01
C LEU A 67 9.16 -0.56 3.92
N ASP A 68 10.38 -0.76 3.43
CA ASP A 68 11.59 -0.26 4.08
C ASP A 68 11.74 1.24 3.80
N LEU A 69 11.59 2.04 4.85
CA LEU A 69 11.66 3.49 4.80
C LEU A 69 13.04 4.03 5.21
N SER A 70 14.05 3.17 5.40
CA SER A 70 15.40 3.59 5.81
C SER A 70 16.05 4.55 4.81
N LYS A 71 15.69 4.47 3.52
CA LYS A 71 16.11 5.40 2.47
C LYS A 71 15.45 6.79 2.56
N LEU A 72 14.47 6.96 3.45
CA LEU A 72 13.63 8.15 3.57
C LEU A 72 13.52 8.62 5.03
N PRO A 73 14.61 9.10 5.65
CA PRO A 73 14.55 9.65 6.99
C PRO A 73 13.61 10.86 7.03
N ASN A 74 12.59 10.81 7.89
CA ASN A 74 11.56 11.84 8.07
C ASN A 74 10.63 12.04 6.85
N SER A 75 10.22 10.96 6.19
CA SER A 75 9.22 11.06 5.11
C SER A 75 7.80 11.16 5.64
N SER A 76 7.05 12.10 5.06
CA SER A 76 5.61 12.24 5.26
C SER A 76 4.92 12.31 3.90
N LEU A 77 3.71 11.76 3.84
CA LEU A 77 2.79 12.07 2.75
C LEU A 77 2.22 13.46 3.02
N TYR A 78 2.24 14.30 2.00
CA TYR A 78 1.66 15.63 2.06
C TYR A 78 1.10 16.03 0.70
N THR A 79 0.06 16.85 0.78
CA THR A 79 -0.61 17.47 -0.35
C THR A 79 -0.73 18.95 -0.04
N ASP A 80 -0.14 19.81 -0.88
CA ASP A 80 -0.27 21.26 -0.81
C ASP A 80 -0.87 21.77 -2.13
N ASN A 81 -2.16 22.08 -2.11
CA ASN A 81 -2.87 22.58 -3.28
C ASN A 81 -2.39 23.97 -3.72
N ASN A 82 -1.92 24.80 -2.79
CA ASN A 82 -1.45 26.16 -3.10
C ASN A 82 -0.13 26.12 -3.87
N GLN A 83 0.75 25.18 -3.52
CA GLN A 83 2.02 24.94 -4.21
C GLN A 83 1.90 23.89 -5.32
N SER A 84 0.72 23.28 -5.48
CA SER A 84 0.44 22.16 -6.39
C SER A 84 1.43 21.01 -6.21
N ILE A 85 1.71 20.68 -4.94
CA ILE A 85 2.59 19.57 -4.57
C ILE A 85 1.72 18.41 -4.08
N GLN A 86 2.00 17.21 -4.57
CA GLN A 86 1.33 15.99 -4.13
C GLN A 86 2.36 14.87 -3.98
N SER A 87 2.27 14.12 -2.90
CA SER A 87 3.05 12.90 -2.72
C SER A 87 2.15 11.71 -2.43
N TYR A 88 2.55 10.54 -2.92
CA TYR A 88 1.82 9.29 -2.70
C TYR A 88 2.75 8.09 -2.73
N LEU A 89 2.37 7.04 -1.99
CA LEU A 89 3.03 5.74 -2.10
C LEU A 89 2.32 4.92 -3.17
N GLN A 90 3.07 4.45 -4.15
CA GLN A 90 2.57 3.52 -5.16
C GLN A 90 3.07 2.11 -4.84
N ILE A 91 2.16 1.14 -4.76
CA ILE A 91 2.47 -0.29 -4.67
C ILE A 91 1.92 -0.96 -5.93
N SER A 92 2.82 -1.50 -6.74
CA SER A 92 2.52 -2.18 -7.99
C SER A 92 2.75 -3.68 -7.85
N THR A 93 1.79 -4.49 -8.30
CA THR A 93 1.84 -5.95 -8.25
C THR A 93 1.90 -6.53 -9.66
N TYR A 94 2.86 -7.42 -9.87
CA TYR A 94 3.20 -8.01 -11.16
C TYR A 94 3.11 -9.53 -11.10
N GLY A 95 2.71 -10.17 -12.20
CA GLY A 95 3.16 -11.53 -12.46
C GLY A 95 4.69 -11.51 -12.63
N CYS A 96 5.39 -12.53 -12.15
CA CYS A 96 6.85 -12.47 -12.14
C CYS A 96 7.48 -12.37 -13.54
N LEU A 97 6.79 -12.85 -14.59
CA LEU A 97 7.19 -12.73 -16.00
C LEU A 97 6.95 -11.33 -16.57
N ASP A 98 6.07 -10.54 -15.96
CA ASP A 98 5.69 -9.23 -16.48
C ASP A 98 6.83 -8.23 -16.29
N THR A 99 7.07 -7.41 -17.30
CA THR A 99 8.06 -6.33 -17.25
C THR A 99 7.48 -5.06 -17.84
N ASP A 100 7.95 -3.93 -17.32
CA ASP A 100 7.67 -2.60 -17.82
C ASP A 100 8.80 -1.63 -17.42
N ASN A 101 8.52 -0.33 -17.48
CA ASN A 101 9.47 0.72 -17.11
C ASN A 101 9.85 0.70 -15.61
N LEU A 102 9.03 0.08 -14.75
CA LEU A 102 9.25 0.02 -13.29
C LEU A 102 9.87 -1.33 -12.88
N LYS A 103 9.36 -2.44 -13.42
CA LYS A 103 9.92 -3.79 -13.25
C LYS A 103 10.64 -4.22 -14.52
N THR A 104 11.96 -4.05 -14.54
CA THR A 104 12.79 -4.33 -15.73
C THR A 104 13.42 -5.73 -15.74
N THR A 105 13.29 -6.50 -14.65
CA THR A 105 13.95 -7.81 -14.49
C THR A 105 12.95 -8.93 -14.20
N ILE A 106 13.30 -10.15 -14.61
CA ILE A 106 12.54 -11.38 -14.34
C ILE A 106 13.38 -12.27 -13.41
N PRO A 107 12.85 -12.72 -12.26
CA PRO A 107 13.55 -13.66 -11.39
C PRO A 107 13.82 -15.00 -12.06
N GLN A 108 14.93 -15.67 -11.71
CA GLN A 108 15.36 -16.92 -12.36
C GLN A 108 14.37 -18.09 -12.17
N ASN A 109 13.69 -18.18 -11.03
CA ASN A 109 12.74 -19.25 -10.69
C ASN A 109 11.28 -18.81 -10.84
N CYS A 110 11.01 -17.91 -11.79
CA CYS A 110 9.66 -17.45 -12.07
C CYS A 110 8.78 -18.57 -12.65
N ALA A 111 7.54 -18.67 -12.16
CA ALA A 111 6.56 -19.66 -12.60
C ALA A 111 6.17 -19.47 -14.08
N SER A 112 5.61 -20.52 -14.69
CA SER A 112 5.14 -20.43 -16.07
C SER A 112 3.94 -19.47 -16.19
N ALA A 113 3.70 -18.93 -17.38
CA ALA A 113 2.57 -18.05 -17.62
C ALA A 113 1.23 -18.71 -17.24
N GLN A 114 1.05 -20.00 -17.51
CA GLN A 114 -0.18 -20.72 -17.15
C GLN A 114 -0.36 -20.81 -15.63
N GLU A 115 0.71 -21.09 -14.90
CA GLU A 115 0.71 -21.13 -13.43
C GLU A 115 0.37 -19.75 -12.84
N ILE A 116 1.00 -18.68 -13.35
CA ILE A 116 0.72 -17.29 -12.95
C ILE A 116 -0.75 -16.92 -13.23
N ASN A 117 -1.24 -17.25 -14.43
CA ASN A 117 -2.62 -16.97 -14.80
C ASN A 117 -3.63 -17.69 -13.89
N SER A 118 -3.31 -18.92 -13.46
CA SER A 118 -4.17 -19.66 -12.53
C SER A 118 -4.29 -18.98 -11.16
N VAL A 119 -3.21 -18.32 -10.71
CA VAL A 119 -3.19 -17.55 -9.47
C VAL A 119 -4.09 -16.33 -9.57
N PHE A 120 -3.97 -15.53 -10.64
CA PHE A 120 -4.77 -14.31 -10.82
C PHE A 120 -6.24 -14.56 -11.17
N ASN A 121 -6.58 -15.75 -11.67
CA ASN A 121 -7.96 -16.12 -11.99
C ASN A 121 -8.64 -16.91 -10.86
N SER A 122 -7.93 -17.17 -9.75
CA SER A 122 -8.50 -17.87 -8.61
C SER A 122 -9.61 -17.04 -7.95
N GLN A 123 -10.62 -17.75 -7.42
CA GLN A 123 -11.71 -17.14 -6.68
C GLN A 123 -11.14 -16.48 -5.41
N TYR A 124 -11.43 -15.19 -5.23
CA TYR A 124 -10.89 -14.34 -4.16
C TYR A 124 -9.39 -14.03 -4.28
N SER A 125 -8.78 -14.21 -5.46
CA SER A 125 -7.42 -13.73 -5.67
C SER A 125 -7.37 -12.21 -5.62
N GLY A 126 -6.39 -11.67 -4.91
CA GLY A 126 -6.26 -10.24 -4.77
C GLY A 126 -5.20 -9.79 -3.79
N ILE A 127 -4.97 -8.49 -3.80
CA ILE A 127 -4.00 -7.86 -2.90
C ILE A 127 -4.76 -7.40 -1.67
N LYS A 128 -4.48 -8.04 -0.54
CA LYS A 128 -5.00 -7.62 0.74
C LYS A 128 -4.08 -6.59 1.35
N ILE A 129 -4.63 -5.41 1.61
CA ILE A 129 -3.92 -4.28 2.19
C ILE A 129 -4.47 -4.04 3.60
N LYS A 130 -3.58 -3.91 4.56
CA LYS A 130 -3.84 -3.50 5.94
C LYS A 130 -3.28 -2.09 6.15
N ILE A 131 -4.11 -1.21 6.69
CA ILE A 131 -3.74 0.16 7.03
C ILE A 131 -3.87 0.31 8.54
N LYS A 132 -2.79 0.78 9.16
CA LYS A 132 -2.72 1.04 10.60
C LYS A 132 -3.63 2.22 10.92
N THR A 133 -4.53 2.01 11.87
CA THR A 133 -5.41 3.04 12.44
C THR A 133 -5.16 3.13 13.93
N SER A 134 -5.34 4.30 14.53
CA SER A 134 -5.23 4.44 15.99
C SER A 134 -6.36 5.30 16.54
N GLN A 135 -6.76 5.02 17.77
CA GLN A 135 -7.79 5.76 18.50
C GLN A 135 -7.39 5.87 19.97
N PHE A 136 -7.71 7.00 20.60
CA PHE A 136 -7.51 7.15 22.03
C PHE A 136 -8.68 6.50 22.79
N ASN A 137 -8.37 5.53 23.65
CA ASN A 137 -9.36 4.92 24.53
C ASN A 137 -9.41 5.71 25.85
N THR A 138 -10.54 6.35 26.13
CA THR A 138 -10.73 7.20 27.32
C THR A 138 -10.83 6.40 28.62
N THR A 139 -11.19 5.11 28.56
CA THR A 139 -11.26 4.22 29.71
C THR A 139 -9.88 3.73 30.13
N SER A 140 -9.08 3.23 29.17
CA SER A 140 -7.71 2.78 29.42
C SER A 140 -6.70 3.93 29.45
N ARG A 141 -7.11 5.14 29.02
CA ARG A 141 -6.28 6.35 28.86
C ARG A 141 -5.03 6.07 28.03
N SER A 142 -5.19 5.28 26.98
CA SER A 142 -4.07 4.86 26.13
C SER A 142 -4.46 4.90 24.66
N ILE A 143 -3.45 5.03 23.80
CA ILE A 143 -3.63 4.93 22.36
C ILE A 143 -3.72 3.44 22.01
N GLU A 144 -4.81 3.06 21.38
CA GLU A 144 -5.03 1.71 20.88
C GLU A 144 -4.85 1.71 19.36
N THR A 145 -3.96 0.83 18.90
CA THR A 145 -3.70 0.63 17.47
C THR A 145 -4.47 -0.58 16.97
N SER A 146 -5.06 -0.45 15.78
CA SER A 146 -5.71 -1.53 15.05
C SER A 146 -5.35 -1.46 13.56
N TYR A 147 -5.76 -2.47 12.80
CA TYR A 147 -5.61 -2.51 11.35
C TYR A 147 -6.94 -2.69 10.68
N ARG A 148 -7.23 -1.84 9.69
CA ARG A 148 -8.36 -2.05 8.78
C ARG A 148 -7.86 -2.66 7.49
N SER A 149 -8.63 -3.60 6.94
CA SER A 149 -8.24 -4.35 5.75
C SER A 149 -9.14 -4.00 4.55
N THR A 150 -8.54 -3.90 3.37
CA THR A 150 -9.24 -3.90 2.09
C THR A 150 -8.62 -4.95 1.16
N ILE A 151 -9.36 -5.40 0.16
CA ILE A 151 -8.88 -6.31 -0.86
C ILE A 151 -9.10 -5.71 -2.24
N ILE A 152 -8.03 -5.67 -3.04
CA ILE A 152 -8.08 -5.33 -4.45
C ILE A 152 -8.11 -6.66 -5.20
N ASN A 153 -9.29 -7.07 -5.65
CA ASN A 153 -9.43 -8.30 -6.42
C ASN A 153 -8.68 -8.17 -7.74
N THR A 154 -8.05 -9.25 -8.19
CA THR A 154 -7.31 -9.28 -9.46
C THR A 154 -7.99 -10.18 -10.49
N LEU A 155 -7.73 -9.91 -11.77
CA LEU A 155 -8.17 -10.72 -12.89
C LEU A 155 -7.16 -10.58 -14.03
N GLN A 156 -6.78 -11.69 -14.67
CA GLN A 156 -5.66 -11.73 -15.62
C GLN A 156 -5.72 -10.70 -16.76
N ASN A 157 -6.91 -10.39 -17.28
CA ASN A 157 -7.06 -9.49 -18.44
C ASN A 157 -7.33 -8.02 -18.04
N GLN A 158 -7.23 -7.70 -16.75
CA GLN A 158 -7.48 -6.37 -16.22
C GLN A 158 -6.29 -5.89 -15.42
N ILE A 159 -6.02 -4.59 -15.51
CA ILE A 159 -5.22 -3.88 -14.53
C ILE A 159 -6.16 -3.13 -13.60
N PHE A 160 -5.95 -3.24 -12.30
CA PHE A 160 -6.69 -2.51 -11.27
C PHE A 160 -5.90 -1.30 -10.80
N LEU A 161 -6.44 -0.11 -11.00
CA LEU A 161 -5.89 1.14 -10.49
C LEU A 161 -6.73 1.55 -9.28
N THR A 162 -6.13 1.54 -8.10
CA THR A 162 -6.83 1.78 -6.83
C THR A 162 -6.20 2.96 -6.10
N SER A 163 -6.99 3.99 -5.81
CA SER A 163 -6.62 5.06 -4.88
C SER A 163 -7.15 4.72 -3.49
N ILE A 164 -6.27 4.82 -2.51
CA ILE A 164 -6.52 4.62 -1.09
C ILE A 164 -6.25 5.96 -0.42
N LYS A 165 -7.33 6.64 -0.08
CA LYS A 165 -7.31 8.00 0.48
C LYS A 165 -7.35 7.90 1.99
N ILE A 166 -6.22 8.13 2.65
CA ILE A 166 -6.15 8.13 4.12
C ILE A 166 -6.65 9.46 4.65
N GLN A 167 -7.51 9.40 5.66
CA GLN A 167 -7.92 10.57 6.43
C GLN A 167 -7.14 10.61 7.75
N GLN A 168 -6.32 11.65 7.90
CA GLN A 168 -5.58 11.93 9.13
C GLN A 168 -6.51 12.53 10.20
N GLN A 169 -6.35 12.10 11.46
CA GLN A 169 -6.94 12.70 12.63
C GLN A 169 -5.83 13.15 13.59
N VAL A 170 -5.95 14.39 14.06
CA VAL A 170 -5.15 14.92 15.17
C VAL A 170 -6.00 14.85 16.43
N THR A 171 -5.52 14.13 17.44
CA THR A 171 -6.17 14.01 18.74
C THR A 171 -5.39 14.82 19.77
N THR A 172 -6.05 15.80 20.37
CA THR A 172 -5.50 16.61 21.46
C THR A 172 -6.08 16.12 22.78
N ILE A 173 -5.22 15.60 23.65
CA ILE A 173 -5.57 15.13 24.98
C ILE A 173 -5.18 16.21 25.98
N LYS A 174 -6.16 16.71 26.75
CA LYS A 174 -5.97 17.65 27.84
C LYS A 174 -6.26 16.97 29.16
N GLU A 175 -5.23 16.81 29.99
CA GLU A 175 -5.34 16.16 31.30
C GLU A 175 -5.04 17.13 32.43
N GLY A 176 -5.81 17.06 33.51
CA GLY A 176 -5.62 17.86 34.72
C GLY A 176 -6.75 18.85 34.99
N TYR A 177 -7.05 19.04 36.28
CA TYR A 177 -8.19 19.85 36.73
C TYR A 177 -7.79 21.30 37.05
N LEU A 178 -6.55 21.53 37.51
CA LEU A 178 -6.01 22.84 37.87
C LEU A 178 -4.84 23.27 36.97
N PHE A 179 -3.94 22.33 36.65
CA PHE A 179 -2.90 22.50 35.65
C PHE A 179 -3.17 21.49 34.54
N GLN A 180 -3.39 21.98 33.33
CA GLN A 180 -3.67 21.14 32.17
C GLN A 180 -2.39 20.85 31.41
N THR A 181 -2.08 19.57 31.22
CA THR A 181 -1.08 19.10 30.27
C THR A 181 -1.75 18.77 28.95
N GLU A 182 -1.17 19.23 27.85
CA GLU A 182 -1.66 18.96 26.50
C GLU A 182 -0.71 18.03 25.76
N THR A 183 -1.27 16.98 25.15
CA THR A 183 -0.54 16.04 24.31
C THR A 183 -1.26 15.89 22.98
N ASN A 184 -0.53 16.04 21.89
CA ASN A 184 -1.05 15.92 20.53
C ASN A 184 -0.56 14.62 19.89
N PHE A 185 -1.45 13.89 19.25
CA PHE A 185 -1.13 12.67 18.53
C PHE A 185 -1.82 12.65 17.17
N THR A 186 -1.13 12.10 16.16
CA THR A 186 -1.58 12.05 14.77
C THR A 186 -1.69 10.60 14.32
N SER A 187 -2.82 10.21 13.74
CA SER A 187 -2.99 8.88 13.15
C SER A 187 -4.03 8.85 12.03
N ALA A 188 -4.00 7.79 11.22
CA ALA A 188 -5.09 7.49 10.31
C ALA A 188 -6.35 7.06 11.09
N LEU A 189 -7.49 7.72 10.80
CA LEU A 189 -8.79 7.39 11.37
C LEU A 189 -9.59 6.47 10.46
N SER A 190 -9.62 6.79 9.17
CA SER A 190 -10.40 6.13 8.14
C SER A 190 -9.64 6.16 6.81
N TYR A 191 -10.15 5.41 5.84
CA TYR A 191 -9.70 5.50 4.46
C TYR A 191 -10.87 5.29 3.51
N GLY A 192 -10.84 6.01 2.38
CA GLY A 192 -11.67 5.74 1.21
C GLY A 192 -10.91 4.86 0.22
N VAL A 193 -11.63 3.99 -0.50
CA VAL A 193 -11.06 3.19 -1.59
C VAL A 193 -11.84 3.47 -2.85
N GLU A 194 -11.15 3.92 -3.87
CA GLU A 194 -11.69 4.10 -5.23
C GLU A 194 -10.88 3.20 -6.15
N SER A 195 -11.56 2.36 -6.92
CA SER A 195 -10.89 1.44 -7.84
C SER A 195 -11.54 1.48 -9.20
N GLN A 196 -10.70 1.52 -10.22
CA GLN A 196 -11.10 1.35 -11.62
C GLN A 196 -10.30 0.21 -12.24
N SER A 197 -10.83 -0.37 -13.31
CA SER A 197 -10.13 -1.39 -14.08
C SER A 197 -10.02 -0.98 -15.54
N LEU A 198 -8.89 -1.34 -16.15
CA LEU A 198 -8.65 -1.16 -17.58
C LEU A 198 -8.28 -2.51 -18.19
N GLN A 199 -8.54 -2.70 -19.48
CA GLN A 199 -8.06 -3.89 -20.18
C GLN A 199 -6.53 -3.85 -20.24
N GLN A 200 -5.88 -4.95 -19.83
CA GLN A 200 -4.42 -5.03 -19.74
C GLN A 200 -3.75 -4.75 -21.09
N GLN A 201 -4.34 -5.20 -22.20
CA GLN A 201 -3.83 -4.96 -23.54
C GLN A 201 -3.75 -3.46 -23.87
N LEU A 202 -4.78 -2.69 -23.52
CA LEU A 202 -4.81 -1.24 -23.75
C LEU A 202 -3.81 -0.52 -22.85
N ALA A 203 -3.74 -0.90 -21.57
CA ALA A 203 -2.79 -0.32 -20.62
C ALA A 203 -1.33 -0.55 -21.06
N LYS A 204 -1.02 -1.76 -21.55
CA LYS A 204 0.30 -2.07 -22.09
C LYS A 204 0.60 -1.31 -23.39
N GLN A 205 -0.38 -1.21 -24.29
CA GLN A 205 -0.20 -0.53 -25.58
C GLN A 205 0.03 0.98 -25.43
N PHE A 206 -0.75 1.65 -24.59
CA PHE A 206 -0.75 3.11 -24.50
C PHE A 206 0.11 3.67 -23.38
N GLN A 207 0.36 2.91 -22.31
CA GLN A 207 1.05 3.39 -21.11
C GLN A 207 2.26 2.52 -20.73
N ASN A 208 2.53 1.45 -21.48
CA ASN A 208 3.56 0.45 -21.16
C ASN A 208 3.42 -0.09 -19.72
N LEU A 209 2.20 -0.29 -19.23
CA LEU A 209 1.97 -0.84 -17.89
C LEU A 209 1.93 -2.37 -17.93
N GLY A 210 2.84 -3.01 -17.20
CA GLY A 210 2.93 -4.47 -17.08
C GLY A 210 2.27 -5.02 -15.81
N SER A 211 2.03 -4.17 -14.81
CA SER A 211 1.40 -4.57 -13.54
C SER A 211 -0.05 -5.01 -13.72
N ILE A 212 -0.52 -5.90 -12.85
CA ILE A 212 -1.93 -6.33 -12.78
C ILE A 212 -2.71 -5.48 -11.78
N SER A 213 -2.01 -4.82 -10.85
CA SER A 213 -2.62 -3.83 -9.98
C SER A 213 -1.63 -2.77 -9.55
N GLN A 214 -2.14 -1.55 -9.35
CA GLN A 214 -1.46 -0.43 -8.73
C GLN A 214 -2.34 0.15 -7.64
N ALA A 215 -1.84 0.18 -6.41
CA ALA A 215 -2.46 0.85 -5.28
C ALA A 215 -1.70 2.15 -4.98
N LEU A 216 -2.39 3.28 -5.00
CA LEU A 216 -1.88 4.59 -4.67
C LEU A 216 -2.39 4.98 -3.29
N LEU A 217 -1.49 5.20 -2.34
CA LEU A 217 -1.82 5.66 -1.00
C LEU A 217 -1.59 7.16 -0.92
N GLU A 218 -2.66 7.89 -0.69
CA GLU A 218 -2.69 9.36 -0.72
C GLU A 218 -3.18 9.89 0.63
N ASP A 219 -2.56 10.96 1.13
CA ASP A 219 -3.09 11.71 2.28
C ASP A 219 -4.12 12.72 1.78
N VAL A 220 -5.33 12.65 2.34
CA VAL A 220 -6.40 13.60 2.05
C VAL A 220 -6.61 14.49 3.26
N PHE A 221 -6.09 15.72 3.13
CA PHE A 221 -6.35 16.76 4.11
C PHE A 221 -7.79 17.27 3.92
N HIS A 222 -8.65 17.06 4.92
CA HIS A 222 -9.91 17.81 5.05
C HIS A 222 -9.69 18.91 6.09
N GLU A 223 -9.62 20.17 5.65
CA GLU A 223 -9.95 21.29 6.53
C GLU A 223 -11.44 21.16 6.85
N ILE A 224 -11.78 20.61 8.02
CA ILE A 224 -13.08 20.86 8.61
C ILE A 224 -12.99 22.27 9.20
N LYS A 225 -13.47 23.27 8.46
CA LYS A 225 -13.77 24.60 8.99
C LYS A 225 -15.12 24.61 9.69
#